data_AF-A0A1I3CPX6-F1
#
_entry.id   AF-A0A1I3CPX6-F1
#
_cell.length_a   1.000
_cell.length_b   1.000
_cell.length_c   1.000
_cell.angle_alpha   90.00
_cell.angle_beta   90.00
_cell.angle_gamma   90.00
#
_symmetry.space_group_name_H-M   'P 1'
#
loop_
_entity.id
_entity.type
_entity.pdbx_description
1 polymer ?
#
loop_
_entity_poly.entity_id
_entity_poly.type
_entity_poly.pdbx_seq_one_letter_code
_entity_poly.pdbx_strand_id
1 'polypeptide(L)'
;MNIQLEKAFFEFAKSVDLEEAISLAEIISFAKRSGGNYGKNIKDTAMKLEENLSIKQEIETITTEKRLELKVMCVMPLAILAYITLTSGAFIAPLYGNLLGIVIMTGCLMGYGALIMLGRRIIEINI
;
A
#
# COMPACT_ATOMS: atom_id res chain seq x y z
N MET A 1 37.74 23.48 2.67
CA MET A 1 37.05 22.68 3.70
C MET A 1 37.02 21.24 3.21
N ASN A 2 37.88 20.36 3.75
CA ASN A 2 37.99 18.98 3.28
C ASN A 2 36.99 18.13 4.08
N ILE A 3 35.75 18.08 3.61
CA ILE A 3 34.71 17.27 4.24
C ILE A 3 34.97 15.83 3.84
N GLN A 4 35.05 14.95 4.84
CA GLN A 4 35.11 13.50 4.62
C GLN A 4 33.87 13.07 3.80
N LEU A 5 34.11 12.37 2.70
CA LEU A 5 33.08 11.98 1.74
C LEU A 5 31.90 11.27 2.42
N GLU A 6 32.18 10.51 3.50
CA GLU A 6 31.18 9.79 4.29
C GLU A 6 30.23 10.73 5.03
N LYS A 7 30.73 11.83 5.60
CA LYS A 7 29.90 12.83 6.28
C LYS A 7 29.00 13.55 5.30
N ALA A 8 29.53 13.89 4.12
CA ALA A 8 28.74 14.49 3.06
C ALA A 8 27.65 13.52 2.55
N PHE A 9 27.99 12.24 2.39
CA PHE A 9 27.03 11.21 1.98
C PHE A 9 25.98 10.92 3.06
N PHE A 10 26.36 10.93 4.34
CA PHE A 10 25.44 10.74 5.46
C PHE A 10 24.49 11.93 5.63
N GLU A 11 24.99 13.16 5.54
CA GLU A 11 24.14 14.36 5.57
C GLU A 11 23.21 14.41 4.36
N PHE A 12 23.65 13.95 3.19
CA PHE A 12 22.82 13.83 2.00
C PHE A 12 21.76 12.72 2.15
N ALA A 13 22.13 11.53 2.62
CA ALA A 13 21.16 10.45 2.85
C ALA A 13 20.10 10.85 3.89
N LYS A 14 20.50 11.59 4.93
CA LYS A 14 19.61 12.14 5.95
C LYS A 14 18.69 13.25 5.41
N SER A 15 19.13 14.04 4.44
CA SER A 15 18.27 15.07 3.84
C SER A 15 17.24 14.51 2.87
N VAL A 16 17.46 13.31 2.34
CA VAL A 16 16.54 12.61 1.42
C VAL A 16 15.57 11.68 2.18
N ASP A 17 15.73 11.50 3.50
CA ASP A 17 14.92 10.63 4.38
C ASP A 17 14.76 9.19 3.86
N LEU A 18 15.77 8.72 3.13
CA LEU A 18 15.75 7.41 2.49
C LEU A 18 16.54 6.45 3.39
N GLU A 19 15.80 5.65 4.16
CA GLU A 19 16.32 4.74 5.18
C GLU A 19 17.44 3.84 4.64
N GLU A 20 17.27 3.39 3.41
CA GLU A 20 18.22 2.56 2.69
C GLU A 20 19.53 3.32 2.41
N ALA A 21 19.45 4.60 2.01
CA ALA A 21 20.63 5.44 1.78
C ALA A 21 21.38 5.75 3.09
N ILE A 22 20.66 5.93 4.19
CA ILE A 22 21.24 6.19 5.52
C ILE A 22 22.02 4.95 6.00
N SER A 23 21.41 3.76 5.87
CA SER A 23 22.03 2.50 6.26
C SER A 23 23.30 2.19 5.43
N LEU A 24 23.27 2.50 4.13
CA LEU A 24 24.42 2.33 3.25
C LEU A 24 25.56 3.33 3.60
N ALA A 25 25.23 4.59 3.89
CA ALA A 25 26.20 5.60 4.33
C ALA A 25 26.86 5.23 5.67
N GLU A 26 26.09 4.69 6.62
CA GLU A 26 26.59 4.24 7.91
C GLU A 26 27.61 3.09 7.76
N ILE A 27 27.31 2.13 6.88
CA ILE A 27 28.16 0.96 6.65
C ILE A 27 29.45 1.32 5.91
N ILE A 28 29.41 2.27 4.96
CA ILE A 28 30.63 2.81 4.34
C ILE A 28 31.52 3.50 5.38
N SER A 29 30.93 4.28 6.28
CA SER A 29 31.66 4.99 7.33
C SER A 29 32.30 4.02 8.35
N PHE A 30 31.58 2.95 8.70
CA PHE A 30 32.05 1.92 9.62
C PHE A 30 33.13 1.05 8.98
N ALA A 31 32.95 0.70 7.70
CA ALA A 31 33.92 -0.05 6.92
C ALA A 31 35.25 0.70 6.92
N LYS A 32 35.35 1.96 6.49
CA LYS A 32 36.66 2.63 6.38
C LYS A 32 37.48 2.72 7.68
N ARG A 33 36.84 2.64 8.85
CA ARG A 33 37.50 2.69 10.17
C ARG A 33 38.05 1.34 10.67
N SER A 34 37.61 0.20 10.11
CA SER A 34 37.77 -1.13 10.74
C SER A 34 38.88 -2.06 10.18
N GLY A 35 39.91 -1.54 9.54
CA GLY A 35 41.08 -2.25 8.96
C GLY A 35 40.91 -3.39 7.93
N GLY A 36 39.82 -4.16 7.92
CA GLY A 36 39.74 -5.47 7.23
C GLY A 36 38.54 -5.69 6.29
N ASN A 37 38.76 -6.49 5.24
CA ASN A 37 37.83 -7.04 4.22
C ASN A 37 36.56 -6.22 3.87
N TYR A 38 36.71 -4.90 3.77
CA TYR A 38 35.64 -3.92 3.59
C TYR A 38 34.79 -4.12 2.34
N GLY A 39 35.43 -4.52 1.24
CA GLY A 39 34.74 -4.76 -0.02
C GLY A 39 33.68 -5.85 0.12
N LYS A 40 33.91 -6.84 0.99
CA LYS A 40 32.96 -7.93 1.23
C LYS A 40 31.77 -7.46 2.06
N ASN A 41 32.00 -6.76 3.18
CA ASN A 41 30.92 -6.27 4.02
C ASN A 41 30.03 -5.24 3.31
N ILE A 42 30.61 -4.30 2.56
CA ILE A 42 29.84 -3.32 1.78
C ILE A 42 28.99 -4.02 0.72
N LYS A 43 29.55 -5.02 0.03
CA LYS A 43 28.84 -5.79 -0.98
C LYS A 43 27.70 -6.61 -0.38
N ASP A 44 27.94 -7.27 0.75
CA ASP A 44 26.93 -8.07 1.45
C ASP A 44 25.77 -7.20 1.94
N THR A 45 26.03 -5.98 2.42
CA THR A 45 24.95 -5.06 2.77
C THR A 45 24.25 -4.49 1.54
N ALA A 46 24.98 -4.09 0.50
CA ALA A 46 24.37 -3.60 -0.73
C ALA A 46 23.39 -4.63 -1.32
N MET A 47 23.76 -5.92 -1.30
CA MET A 47 22.87 -7.03 -1.69
C MET A 47 21.63 -7.13 -0.79
N LYS A 48 21.78 -7.03 0.53
CA LYS A 48 20.63 -7.01 1.45
C LYS A 48 19.72 -5.82 1.21
N LEU A 49 20.28 -4.66 0.90
CA LEU A 49 19.52 -3.44 0.63
C LEU A 49 18.69 -3.60 -0.65
N GLU A 50 19.31 -4.13 -1.70
CA GLU A 50 18.66 -4.45 -2.98
C GLU A 50 17.51 -5.44 -2.79
N GLU A 51 17.70 -6.49 -1.99
CA GLU A 51 16.66 -7.46 -1.64
C GLU A 51 15.48 -6.80 -0.91
N ASN A 52 15.75 -5.94 0.08
CA ASN A 52 14.70 -5.20 0.80
C ASN A 52 13.93 -4.25 -0.13
N LEU A 53 14.62 -3.56 -1.03
CA LEU A 53 13.99 -2.70 -2.05
C LEU A 53 13.10 -3.50 -2.99
N SER A 54 13.57 -4.66 -3.46
CA SER A 54 12.78 -5.56 -4.31
C SER A 54 11.51 -6.04 -3.60
N ILE A 55 11.61 -6.43 -2.33
CA ILE A 55 10.43 -6.85 -1.54
C ILE A 55 9.45 -5.69 -1.35
N LYS A 56 9.93 -4.47 -1.05
CA LYS A 56 9.07 -3.28 -0.94
C LYS A 56 8.31 -3.01 -2.23
N GLN A 57 8.98 -3.08 -3.38
CA GLN A 57 8.36 -2.91 -4.70
C GLN A 57 7.34 -4.01 -5.02
N GLU A 58 7.63 -5.25 -4.65
CA GLU A 58 6.70 -6.37 -4.77
C GLU A 58 5.44 -6.16 -3.91
N ILE A 59 5.60 -5.74 -2.66
CA ILE A 59 4.49 -5.39 -1.76
C ILE A 59 3.65 -4.25 -2.33
N GLU A 60 4.28 -3.20 -2.87
CA GLU A 60 3.58 -2.07 -3.50
C GLU A 60 2.79 -2.54 -4.73
N THR A 61 3.36 -3.43 -5.54
CA THR A 61 2.72 -4.00 -6.72
C THR A 61 1.49 -4.82 -6.33
N ILE A 62 1.64 -5.75 -5.38
CA ILE A 62 0.54 -6.59 -4.87
C ILE A 62 -0.56 -5.73 -4.24
N THR A 63 -0.18 -4.70 -3.47
CA THR A 63 -1.12 -3.78 -2.83
C THR A 63 -1.90 -2.97 -3.87
N THR A 64 -1.25 -2.55 -4.94
CA THR A 64 -1.89 -1.84 -6.06
C THR A 64 -2.92 -2.74 -6.77
N GLU A 65 -2.59 -4.01 -6.99
CA GLU A 65 -3.53 -5.00 -7.54
C GLU A 65 -4.75 -5.19 -6.63
N LYS A 66 -4.53 -5.39 -5.33
CA LYS A 66 -5.62 -5.53 -4.35
C LYS A 66 -6.50 -4.28 -4.23
N ARG A 67 -5.92 -3.09 -4.43
CA ARG A 67 -6.67 -1.84 -4.52
C ARG A 67 -7.62 -1.82 -5.73
N LEU A 68 -7.21 -2.35 -6.88
CA LEU A 68 -8.06 -2.45 -8.06
C LEU A 68 -9.19 -3.46 -7.86
N GLU A 69 -8.91 -4.63 -7.28
CA GLU A 69 -9.93 -5.63 -6.94
C GLU A 69 -11.01 -5.05 -6.03
N LEU A 70 -10.62 -4.38 -4.93
CA LEU A 70 -11.55 -3.73 -4.01
C LEU A 70 -12.38 -2.65 -4.71
N LYS A 71 -11.76 -1.87 -5.60
CA LYS A 71 -12.49 -0.88 -6.41
C LYS A 71 -13.54 -1.53 -7.31
N VAL A 72 -13.22 -2.67 -7.93
CA VAL A 72 -14.18 -3.44 -8.75
C VAL A 72 -15.31 -4.01 -7.89
N MET A 73 -15.00 -4.59 -6.73
CA MET A 73 -16.01 -5.09 -5.77
C MET A 73 -16.96 -4.00 -5.28
N CYS A 74 -16.50 -2.75 -5.16
CA CYS A 74 -17.35 -1.60 -4.83
C CYS A 74 -18.31 -1.20 -5.97
N VAL A 75 -17.97 -1.52 -7.21
CA VAL A 75 -18.79 -1.15 -8.39
C VAL A 75 -19.75 -2.28 -8.77
N MET A 76 -19.38 -3.53 -8.49
CA MET A 76 -20.14 -4.73 -8.89
C MET A 76 -21.62 -4.72 -8.40
N PRO A 77 -21.95 -4.40 -7.14
CA PRO A 77 -23.34 -4.38 -6.67
C PRO A 77 -24.16 -3.28 -7.34
N LEU A 78 -23.57 -2.11 -7.59
CA LEU A 78 -24.22 -1.03 -8.34
C LEU A 78 -24.49 -1.45 -9.79
N ALA A 79 -23.54 -2.13 -10.43
CA ALA A 79 -23.70 -2.65 -11.78
C ALA A 79 -24.79 -3.73 -11.86
N ILE A 80 -24.83 -4.66 -10.89
CA ILE A 80 -25.87 -5.71 -10.80
C ILE A 80 -27.24 -5.07 -10.55
N LEU A 81 -27.34 -4.11 -9.62
CA LEU A 81 -28.58 -3.39 -9.36
C LEU A 81 -29.07 -2.66 -10.62
N ALA A 82 -28.18 -1.94 -11.32
CA ALA A 82 -28.50 -1.26 -12.57
C ALA A 82 -29.00 -2.25 -13.64
N TYR A 83 -28.29 -3.36 -13.81
CA TYR A 83 -28.66 -4.42 -14.75
C TYR A 83 -30.07 -4.96 -14.48
N ILE A 84 -30.36 -5.29 -13.22
CA ILE A 84 -31.68 -5.80 -12.81
C ILE A 84 -32.77 -4.73 -12.98
N THR A 85 -32.50 -3.47 -12.66
CA THR A 85 -33.49 -2.38 -12.86
C THR A 85 -33.86 -2.18 -14.33
N LEU A 86 -32.90 -2.35 -15.25
CA LEU A 86 -33.11 -2.21 -16.69
C LEU A 86 -33.86 -3.40 -17.30
N THR A 87 -33.62 -4.62 -16.82
CA THR A 87 -34.26 -5.84 -17.36
C THR A 87 -35.55 -6.25 -16.67
N SER A 88 -35.71 -6.00 -15.35
CA SER A 88 -36.93 -6.36 -14.60
C SER A 88 -37.09 -5.54 -13.31
N GLY A 89 -37.68 -4.34 -13.42
CA GLY A 89 -38.04 -3.52 -12.24
C GLY A 89 -39.00 -4.19 -11.25
N ALA A 90 -39.73 -5.23 -11.68
CA ALA A 90 -40.65 -6.00 -10.86
C ALA A 90 -39.97 -6.82 -9.75
N PHE A 91 -38.67 -7.12 -9.84
CA PHE A 91 -37.92 -7.85 -8.81
C PHE A 91 -37.54 -6.97 -7.60
N ILE A 92 -37.44 -5.65 -7.80
CA ILE A 92 -37.06 -4.69 -6.75
C ILE A 92 -38.30 -4.07 -6.08
N ALA A 93 -39.45 -4.10 -6.74
CA ALA A 93 -40.71 -3.55 -6.23
C ALA A 93 -41.17 -4.14 -4.86
N PRO A 94 -41.06 -5.46 -4.59
CA PRO A 94 -41.41 -6.02 -3.27
C PRO A 94 -40.42 -5.62 -2.16
N LEU A 95 -39.19 -5.28 -2.54
CA LEU A 95 -38.12 -4.89 -1.63
C LEU A 95 -38.28 -3.45 -1.12
N TYR A 96 -38.89 -2.56 -1.93
CA TYR A 96 -39.18 -1.17 -1.57
C TYR A 96 -40.65 -0.93 -1.17
N GLY A 97 -41.56 -1.87 -1.41
CA GLY A 97 -42.99 -1.70 -1.16
C GLY A 97 -43.45 -1.87 0.29
N ASN A 98 -42.59 -2.38 1.18
CA ASN A 98 -42.97 -2.75 2.55
C ASN A 98 -42.05 -2.10 3.59
N LEU A 99 -42.59 -1.66 4.74
CA LEU A 99 -41.83 -1.02 5.83
C LEU A 99 -40.62 -1.86 6.30
N LEU A 100 -40.78 -3.19 6.36
CA LEU A 100 -39.69 -4.13 6.66
C LEU A 100 -38.59 -4.13 5.57
N GLY A 101 -38.97 -3.99 4.30
CA GLY A 101 -38.02 -3.92 3.19
C GLY A 101 -37.14 -2.67 3.22
N ILE A 102 -37.73 -1.53 3.59
CA ILE A 102 -37.01 -0.26 3.77
C ILE A 102 -35.96 -0.39 4.89
N VAL A 103 -36.32 -0.97 6.03
CA VAL A 103 -35.40 -1.15 7.16
C VAL A 103 -34.25 -2.09 6.79
N ILE A 104 -34.53 -3.21 6.11
CA ILE A 104 -33.51 -4.17 5.69
C ILE A 104 -32.58 -3.55 4.63
N MET A 105 -33.11 -2.84 3.65
CA MET A 105 -32.28 -2.15 2.65
C MET A 105 -31.40 -1.07 3.29
N THR A 106 -31.92 -0.31 4.25
CA THR A 106 -31.14 0.69 4.98
C THR A 106 -30.00 0.04 5.76
N GLY A 107 -30.24 -1.12 6.39
CA GLY A 107 -29.22 -1.92 7.07
C GLY A 107 -28.16 -2.47 6.12
N CYS A 108 -28.56 -3.04 4.98
CA CYS A 108 -27.63 -3.51 3.95
C CYS A 108 -26.77 -2.39 3.38
N LEU A 109 -27.35 -1.20 3.15
CA LEU A 109 -26.64 -0.05 2.61
C LEU A 109 -25.65 0.53 3.62
N MET A 110 -26.02 0.59 4.91
CA MET A 110 -25.08 0.94 5.98
C MET A 110 -23.95 -0.08 6.13
N GLY A 111 -24.25 -1.37 6.10
CA GLY A 111 -23.23 -2.44 6.13
C GLY A 111 -22.29 -2.35 4.93
N TYR A 112 -22.84 -2.08 3.74
CA TYR A 112 -22.07 -1.89 2.53
C TYR A 112 -21.14 -0.68 2.62
N GLY A 113 -21.64 0.46 3.13
CA GLY A 113 -20.84 1.64 3.40
C GLY A 113 -19.70 1.38 4.40
N ALA A 114 -19.98 0.63 5.48
CA ALA A 114 -18.98 0.25 6.47
C ALA A 114 -17.88 -0.66 5.88
N LEU A 115 -18.26 -1.64 5.05
CA LEU A 115 -17.31 -2.51 4.34
C LEU A 115 -16.41 -1.71 3.38
N ILE A 116 -16.98 -0.76 2.64
CA ILE A 116 -16.20 0.14 1.79
C ILE A 116 -15.21 0.97 2.61
N MET A 117 -15.65 1.53 3.74
CA MET A 117 -14.80 2.33 4.62
C MET A 117 -13.64 1.49 5.18
N LEU A 118 -13.91 0.26 5.62
CA LEU A 118 -12.88 -0.67 6.08
C LEU A 118 -11.91 -1.06 4.96
N GLY A 119 -12.41 -1.36 3.76
CA GLY A 119 -11.58 -1.67 2.60
C GLY A 119 -10.66 -0.51 2.20
N ARG A 120 -11.19 0.72 2.20
CA ARG A 120 -10.38 1.93 1.95
C ARG A 120 -9.30 2.13 3.02
N ARG A 121 -9.63 1.93 4.30
CA ARG A 121 -8.68 2.10 5.41
C ARG A 121 -7.52 1.10 5.37
N ILE A 122 -7.78 -0.14 4.93
CA ILE A 122 -6.72 -1.16 4.76
C ILE A 122 -5.77 -0.78 3.62
N ILE A 123 -6.30 -0.23 2.53
CA ILE A 123 -5.49 0.23 1.38
C ILE A 123 -4.68 1.49 1.74
N GLU A 124 -5.26 2.42 2.48
CA GLU A 124 -4.66 3.71 2.81
C GLU A 124 -3.52 3.60 3.83
N ILE A 125 -3.46 2.51 4.60
CA ILE A 125 -2.42 2.26 5.62
C ILE A 125 -1.06 1.85 5.04
N ASN A 126 -1.00 1.58 3.74
CA ASN A 126 0.22 1.17 3.03
C ASN A 126 0.87 2.36 2.28
N ILE A 127 0.60 3.58 2.74
CA ILE A 127 1.23 4.85 2.33
C ILE A 127 1.93 5.44 3.54
#